data_AF-A0A9E2BI98-F1
#
_entry.id   AF-A0A9E2BI98-F1
#
_cell.length_a   1.000
_cell.length_b   1.000
_cell.length_c   1.000
_cell.angle_alpha   90.00
_cell.angle_beta   90.00
_cell.angle_gamma   90.00
#
_symmetry.space_group_name_H-M   'P 1'
#
loop_
_entity.id
_entity.type
_entity.pdbx_description
1 polymer ?
#
loop_
_entity_poly.entity_id
_entity_poly.type
_entity_poly.pdbx_seq_one_letter_code
_entity_poly.pdbx_strand_id
1 'polypeptide(L)'
;MLMSMGLTAFLCLFIGIYPAILYNILPYPVDFVPYTTEKVVEKIALLSFTLLGFWLLKDKIAGQPTISLDTDWFYRKAGPAFMWFCRNPASVFASWKDLAYAKICFAFILLFRHNSPELLLTAEKRVIQSRERRQLASRQPAPLDSLTIGFSIFMFTFIVALFLLLLVFGKLVP
;
A
#
# COMPACT_ATOMS: atom_id res chain seq x y z
N MET A 1 -4.50 8.99 5.23
CA MET A 1 -4.54 7.55 4.95
C MET A 1 -5.98 7.05 4.77
N LEU A 2 -6.87 7.18 5.76
CA LEU A 2 -8.27 6.74 5.68
C LEU A 2 -9.06 7.36 4.52
N MET A 3 -8.97 8.69 4.33
CA MET A 3 -9.67 9.35 3.21
C MET A 3 -9.22 8.84 1.84
N SER A 4 -7.92 8.64 1.64
CA SER A 4 -7.37 8.13 0.38
C SER A 4 -7.81 6.69 0.11
N MET A 5 -7.78 5.82 1.12
CA MET A 5 -8.24 4.43 0.99
C MET A 5 -9.74 4.35 0.72
N GLY A 6 -10.53 5.20 1.39
CA GLY A 6 -11.98 5.28 1.16
C GLY A 6 -12.31 5.74 -0.25
N LEU A 7 -11.64 6.79 -0.75
CA LEU A 7 -11.83 7.28 -2.11
C LEU A 7 -11.49 6.20 -3.15
N THR A 8 -10.35 5.54 -3.01
CA THR A 8 -9.95 4.46 -3.94
C THR A 8 -10.91 3.28 -3.89
N ALA A 9 -11.34 2.85 -2.70
CA ALA A 9 -12.33 1.76 -2.56
C ALA A 9 -13.67 2.13 -3.22
N PHE A 10 -14.11 3.37 -3.04
CA PHE A 10 -15.30 3.89 -3.69
C PHE A 10 -15.18 3.85 -5.23
N LEU A 11 -14.07 4.34 -5.78
CA LEU A 11 -13.79 4.28 -7.23
C LEU A 11 -13.78 2.85 -7.75
N CYS A 12 -13.16 1.91 -7.04
CA CYS A 12 -13.13 0.49 -7.42
C CYS A 12 -14.52 -0.13 -7.44
N LEU A 13 -15.35 0.10 -6.41
CA LEU A 13 -16.73 -0.39 -6.37
C LEU A 13 -17.59 0.24 -7.46
N PHE A 14 -17.45 1.55 -7.65
CA PHE A 14 -18.21 2.29 -8.64
C PHE A 14 -17.95 1.80 -10.07
N ILE A 15 -16.67 1.64 -10.45
CA ILE A 15 -16.28 1.14 -11.77
C ILE A 15 -16.68 -0.34 -11.95
N GLY A 16 -16.61 -1.13 -10.88
CA GLY A 16 -17.08 -2.52 -10.89
C GLY A 16 -18.57 -2.63 -11.16
N ILE A 17 -19.40 -1.96 -10.36
CA ILE A 17 -20.86 -2.05 -10.43
C ILE A 17 -21.40 -1.42 -11.73
N TYR A 18 -20.78 -0.34 -12.21
CA TYR A 18 -21.25 0.39 -13.38
C TYR A 18 -20.19 0.47 -14.50
N PRO A 19 -20.00 -0.62 -15.27
CA PRO A 19 -18.97 -0.73 -16.30
C PRO A 19 -19.26 0.11 -17.56
N ALA A 20 -20.49 0.61 -17.71
CA ALA A 20 -20.91 1.41 -18.87
C ALA A 20 -20.06 2.68 -19.06
N ILE A 21 -19.56 3.29 -17.98
CA ILE A 21 -18.65 4.44 -18.06
C ILE A 21 -17.38 4.09 -18.84
N LEU A 22 -16.85 2.88 -18.63
CA LEU A 22 -15.65 2.43 -19.32
C LEU A 22 -15.96 2.13 -20.79
N TYR A 23 -17.09 1.48 -21.07
CA TYR A 23 -17.51 1.15 -22.44
C TYR A 23 -17.81 2.38 -23.29
N ASN A 24 -18.32 3.45 -22.70
CA ASN A 24 -18.57 4.71 -23.44
C ASN A 24 -17.28 5.43 -23.88
N ILE A 25 -16.13 5.10 -23.29
CA ILE A 25 -14.82 5.66 -23.67
C ILE A 25 -14.20 4.88 -24.83
N LEU A 26 -14.68 3.67 -25.11
CA LEU A 26 -14.10 2.83 -26.15
C LEU A 26 -14.43 3.40 -27.55
N PRO A 27 -13.44 3.47 -28.46
CA PRO A 27 -13.64 3.97 -29.82
C PRO A 27 -14.39 3.00 -30.74
N TYR A 28 -14.57 1.74 -30.32
CA TYR A 28 -15.27 0.70 -31.07
C TYR A 28 -16.51 0.22 -30.30
N PRO A 29 -17.61 -0.10 -31.01
CA PRO A 29 -18.82 -0.60 -30.37
C PRO A 29 -18.57 -1.99 -29.73
N VAL A 30 -19.02 -2.16 -28.49
CA VAL A 30 -18.91 -3.42 -27.74
C VAL A 30 -20.28 -3.81 -27.20
N ASP A 31 -20.87 -4.84 -27.79
CA ASP A 31 -22.14 -5.44 -27.33
C ASP A 31 -21.87 -6.56 -26.31
N PHE A 32 -21.27 -6.21 -25.16
CA PHE A 32 -21.00 -7.15 -24.09
C PHE A 32 -21.81 -6.82 -22.84
N VAL A 33 -22.61 -7.79 -22.38
CA VAL A 33 -23.38 -7.68 -21.14
C VAL A 33 -22.61 -8.40 -20.03
N PRO A 34 -21.91 -7.70 -19.13
CA PRO A 34 -21.01 -8.33 -18.16
C PRO A 34 -21.73 -9.09 -17.04
N TYR A 35 -22.94 -8.66 -16.68
CA TYR A 35 -23.71 -9.18 -15.56
C TYR A 35 -24.92 -10.00 -16.01
N THR A 36 -24.67 -11.07 -16.77
CA THR A 36 -25.69 -12.10 -17.01
C THR A 36 -25.67 -13.15 -15.91
N THR A 37 -26.81 -13.81 -15.68
CA THR A 37 -26.97 -14.85 -14.67
C THR A 37 -25.94 -15.98 -14.83
N GLU A 38 -25.74 -16.45 -16.07
CA GLU A 38 -24.77 -17.49 -16.39
C GLU A 38 -23.34 -17.11 -15.98
N LYS A 39 -22.88 -15.91 -16.36
CA LYS A 39 -21.53 -15.44 -16.06
C LYS A 39 -21.32 -15.29 -14.57
N VAL A 40 -22.30 -14.73 -13.86
CA VAL A 40 -22.22 -14.55 -12.41
C VAL A 40 -22.15 -15.90 -11.68
N VAL A 41 -23.00 -16.86 -12.06
CA VAL A 41 -23.01 -18.20 -11.46
C VAL A 41 -21.69 -18.93 -11.73
N GLU A 42 -21.16 -18.85 -12.96
CA GLU A 42 -19.86 -19.42 -13.31
C GLU A 42 -18.73 -18.85 -12.43
N LYS A 43 -18.70 -17.53 -12.21
CA LYS A 43 -17.67 -16.89 -11.38
C LYS A 43 -17.82 -17.23 -9.90
N ILE A 44 -19.05 -17.28 -9.37
CA ILE A 44 -19.31 -17.70 -7.98
C ILE A 44 -18.89 -19.16 -7.77
N ALA A 45 -19.17 -20.04 -8.74
CA ALA A 45 -18.76 -21.45 -8.67
C ALA A 45 -17.24 -21.60 -8.65
N LEU A 46 -16.53 -20.91 -9.56
CA LEU A 46 -15.07 -20.89 -9.60
C LEU A 46 -14.48 -20.36 -8.27
N LEU A 47 -14.98 -19.23 -7.76
CA LEU A 47 -14.51 -18.66 -6.49
C LEU A 47 -14.78 -19.60 -5.31
N SER A 48 -15.95 -20.21 -5.24
CA SER A 48 -16.30 -21.16 -4.17
C SER A 48 -15.39 -22.39 -4.19
N PHE A 49 -15.07 -22.92 -5.37
CA PHE A 49 -14.16 -24.04 -5.51
C PHE A 49 -12.72 -23.68 -5.14
N THR A 50 -12.24 -22.50 -5.54
CA THR A 50 -10.90 -22.02 -5.13
C THR A 50 -10.81 -21.83 -3.62
N LEU A 51 -11.84 -21.25 -3.00
CA LEU A 51 -11.92 -21.08 -1.55
C LEU A 51 -11.86 -22.43 -0.82
N LEU A 52 -12.59 -23.44 -1.32
CA LEU A 52 -12.52 -24.81 -0.82
C LEU A 52 -11.10 -25.39 -0.98
N GLY A 53 -10.48 -25.21 -2.14
CA GLY A 53 -9.09 -25.65 -2.38
C GLY A 53 -8.08 -25.03 -1.41
N PHE A 54 -8.15 -23.72 -1.21
CA PHE A 54 -7.32 -23.01 -0.23
C PHE A 54 -7.60 -23.49 1.21
N TRP A 55 -8.85 -23.75 1.55
CA TRP A 55 -9.24 -24.23 2.86
C TRP A 55 -8.67 -25.64 3.15
N LEU A 56 -8.76 -26.55 2.18
CA LEU A 56 -8.16 -27.89 2.28
C LEU A 56 -6.64 -27.84 2.40
N LEU A 57 -5.98 -26.90 1.72
CA LEU A 57 -4.52 -26.77 1.72
C LEU A 57 -4.01 -25.80 2.79
N LYS A 58 -4.85 -25.23 3.66
CA LYS A 58 -4.43 -24.16 4.59
C LYS A 58 -3.21 -24.56 5.42
N ASP A 59 -3.16 -25.80 5.87
CA ASP A 59 -2.08 -26.30 6.74
C ASP A 59 -0.78 -26.55 5.96
N LYS A 60 -0.87 -26.77 4.65
CA LYS A 60 0.29 -26.91 3.75
C LYS A 60 0.79 -25.56 3.23
N ILE A 61 -0.09 -24.55 3.17
CA ILE A 61 0.22 -23.18 2.70
C ILE A 61 0.78 -22.30 3.84
N ALA A 62 0.63 -22.74 5.10
CA ALA A 62 1.21 -22.05 6.25
C ALA A 62 2.72 -21.86 6.05
N GLY A 63 3.11 -20.61 5.77
CA GLY A 63 4.49 -20.25 5.49
C GLY A 63 5.37 -20.46 6.71
N GLN A 64 6.54 -21.04 6.51
CA GLN A 64 7.61 -21.01 7.51
C GLN A 64 8.24 -19.61 7.51
N PRO A 65 8.81 -19.14 8.64
CA PRO A 65 9.45 -17.83 8.72
C PRO A 65 10.78 -17.84 7.94
N THR A 66 10.68 -17.82 6.62
CA THR A 66 11.79 -17.78 5.68
C THR A 66 11.75 -16.46 4.92
N ILE A 67 12.93 -15.96 4.54
CA ILE A 67 13.02 -14.76 3.72
C ILE A 67 12.66 -15.16 2.28
N SER A 68 11.46 -14.78 1.83
CA SER A 68 11.08 -14.94 0.43
C SER A 68 11.98 -14.07 -0.45
N LEU A 69 12.73 -14.71 -1.33
CA LEU A 69 13.61 -14.02 -2.28
C LEU A 69 12.79 -13.63 -3.51
N ASP A 70 12.02 -12.56 -3.38
CA ASP A 70 11.30 -11.91 -4.49
C ASP A 70 12.12 -10.71 -5.02
N THR A 71 11.52 -9.90 -5.90
CA THR A 71 12.00 -8.58 -6.34
C THR A 71 12.40 -7.63 -5.21
N ASP A 72 11.96 -7.85 -3.97
CA ASP A 72 12.47 -7.16 -2.77
C ASP A 72 14.00 -7.31 -2.60
N TRP A 73 14.62 -8.38 -3.13
CA TRP A 73 16.08 -8.51 -3.18
C TRP A 73 16.75 -7.35 -3.93
N PHE A 74 16.16 -6.94 -5.07
CA PHE A 74 16.67 -5.82 -5.86
C PHE A 74 16.63 -4.54 -5.02
N TYR A 75 15.52 -4.29 -4.31
CA TYR A 75 15.42 -3.13 -3.43
C TYR A 75 16.40 -3.19 -2.24
N ARG A 76 16.55 -4.35 -1.60
CA ARG A 76 17.49 -4.54 -0.48
C ARG A 76 18.95 -4.38 -0.88
N LYS A 77 19.33 -4.74 -2.11
CA LYS A 77 20.71 -4.60 -2.61
C LYS A 77 20.96 -3.24 -3.26
N ALA A 78 20.02 -2.73 -4.05
CA ALA A 78 20.14 -1.45 -4.73
C ALA A 78 20.01 -0.26 -3.77
N GLY A 79 19.17 -0.35 -2.74
CA GLY A 79 18.98 0.70 -1.74
C GLY A 79 20.29 1.13 -1.06
N PRO A 80 21.07 0.22 -0.46
CA PRO A 80 22.35 0.55 0.14
C PRO A 80 23.38 1.11 -0.86
N ALA A 81 23.39 0.59 -2.09
CA ALA A 81 24.28 1.10 -3.15
C ALA A 81 23.90 2.54 -3.57
N PHE A 82 22.61 2.81 -3.71
CA PHE A 82 22.08 4.14 -4.00
C PHE A 82 22.33 5.10 -2.84
N MET A 83 22.10 4.67 -1.59
CA MET A 83 22.39 5.47 -0.41
C MET A 83 23.90 5.74 -0.24
N TRP A 84 24.76 4.77 -0.57
CA TRP A 84 26.20 4.96 -0.62
C TRP A 84 26.59 6.00 -1.70
N PHE A 85 25.96 5.95 -2.87
CA PHE A 85 26.18 6.93 -3.94
C PHE A 85 25.70 8.34 -3.53
N CYS A 86 24.53 8.46 -2.93
CA CYS A 86 24.04 9.75 -2.42
C CYS A 86 24.92 10.29 -1.30
N ARG A 87 25.45 9.42 -0.43
CA ARG A 87 26.24 9.84 0.74
C ARG A 87 27.71 10.10 0.45
N ASN A 88 28.30 9.53 -0.59
CA ASN A 88 29.73 9.75 -0.88
C ASN A 88 29.92 10.76 -2.01
N PRO A 89 29.79 10.40 -3.30
CA PRO A 89 30.06 11.35 -4.37
C PRO A 89 29.08 12.53 -4.39
N ALA A 90 27.78 12.29 -4.17
CA ALA A 90 26.80 13.37 -4.24
C ALA A 90 26.87 14.33 -3.03
N SER A 91 27.22 13.83 -1.83
CA SER A 91 27.40 14.69 -0.65
C SER A 91 28.66 15.56 -0.73
N VAL A 92 29.74 15.08 -1.37
CA VAL A 92 30.94 15.86 -1.63
C VAL A 92 30.63 16.99 -2.60
N PHE A 93 29.86 16.71 -3.66
CA PHE A 93 29.41 17.72 -4.61
C PHE A 93 28.47 18.75 -3.96
N ALA A 94 27.53 18.30 -3.13
CA ALA A 94 26.66 19.18 -2.37
C ALA A 94 27.46 20.03 -1.38
N SER A 95 28.39 19.43 -0.63
CA SER A 95 29.24 20.13 0.34
C SER A 95 30.14 21.17 -0.30
N TRP A 96 30.59 20.95 -1.55
CA TRP A 96 31.39 21.94 -2.28
C TRP A 96 30.56 23.17 -2.65
N LYS A 97 29.31 22.96 -3.08
CA LYS A 97 28.34 24.05 -3.30
C LYS A 97 28.00 24.73 -1.98
N ASP A 98 27.69 23.97 -0.94
CA ASP A 98 27.33 24.49 0.37
C ASP A 98 28.49 25.27 1.01
N LEU A 99 29.74 24.87 0.78
CA LEU A 99 30.92 25.63 1.21
C LEU A 99 31.10 26.92 0.41
N ALA A 100 30.81 26.92 -0.90
CA ALA A 100 30.82 28.13 -1.71
C ALA A 100 29.72 29.11 -1.28
N TYR A 101 28.48 28.63 -1.11
CA TYR A 101 27.36 29.42 -0.60
C TYR A 101 27.59 29.87 0.84
N ALA A 102 28.14 29.02 1.71
CA ALA A 102 28.47 29.39 3.08
C ALA A 102 29.59 30.41 3.15
N LYS A 103 30.60 30.38 2.29
CA LYS A 103 31.63 31.43 2.24
C LYS A 103 31.05 32.77 1.81
N ILE A 104 30.18 32.77 0.81
CA ILE A 104 29.49 33.98 0.33
C ILE A 104 28.53 34.51 1.41
N CYS A 105 27.70 33.66 1.99
CA CYS A 105 26.80 34.02 3.09
C CYS A 105 27.55 34.40 4.37
N PHE A 106 28.69 33.79 4.70
CA PHE A 106 29.47 34.11 5.90
C PHE A 106 30.25 35.41 5.73
N ALA A 107 30.75 35.70 4.52
CA ALA A 107 31.30 37.01 4.19
C ALA A 107 30.20 38.09 4.29
N PHE A 108 29.01 37.82 3.75
CA PHE A 108 27.86 38.71 3.83
C PHE A 108 27.34 38.88 5.27
N ILE A 109 27.20 37.79 6.02
CA ILE A 109 26.76 37.81 7.42
C ILE A 109 27.83 38.44 8.29
N LEU A 110 29.14 38.23 8.12
CA LEU A 110 30.17 38.96 8.87
C LEU A 110 30.14 40.46 8.60
N LEU A 111 29.73 40.86 7.39
CA LEU A 111 29.49 42.26 7.04
C LEU A 111 28.28 42.86 7.79
N PHE A 112 27.33 42.03 8.24
CA PHE A 112 26.10 42.42 8.93
C PHE A 112 26.00 41.97 10.41
N ARG A 113 26.89 41.10 10.89
CA ARG A 113 26.82 40.42 12.19
C ARG A 113 27.74 41.11 13.19
N HIS A 114 27.36 42.33 13.55
CA HIS A 114 27.81 42.92 14.81
C HIS A 114 26.92 42.51 16.00
N ASN A 115 25.81 41.78 15.82
CA ASN A 115 24.90 41.55 16.95
C ASN A 115 24.10 40.23 16.89
N SER A 116 23.92 39.60 18.05
CA SER A 116 23.00 38.49 18.42
C SER A 116 23.53 37.02 18.46
N PRO A 117 23.75 36.45 19.66
CA PRO A 117 24.13 35.03 19.90
C PRO A 117 22.95 34.05 20.08
N GLU A 118 21.69 34.48 19.96
CA GLU A 118 20.51 33.67 20.33
C GLU A 118 20.16 32.55 19.33
N LEU A 119 20.71 32.61 18.12
CA LEU A 119 20.42 31.67 17.03
C LEU A 119 21.00 30.26 17.27
N LEU A 120 22.10 30.17 18.02
CA LEU A 120 22.78 28.90 18.32
C LEU A 120 21.99 28.04 19.30
N LEU A 121 21.36 28.65 20.30
CA LEU A 121 20.55 27.94 21.29
C LEU A 121 19.23 27.42 20.70
N THR A 122 18.69 28.12 19.69
CA THR A 122 17.47 27.71 18.99
C THR A 122 17.72 26.53 18.06
N ALA A 123 18.92 26.45 17.46
CA ALA A 123 19.34 25.34 16.62
C ALA A 123 19.51 24.04 17.41
N GLU A 124 20.12 24.11 18.60
CA GLU A 124 20.36 22.93 19.45
C GLU A 124 19.04 22.29 19.94
N LYS A 125 18.06 23.11 20.34
CA LYS A 125 16.75 22.62 20.81
C LYS A 125 15.98 21.84 19.75
N ARG A 126 16.07 22.22 18.47
CA ARG A 126 15.40 21.51 17.37
C ARG A 126 16.00 20.13 17.10
N VAL A 127 17.30 19.96 17.33
CA VAL A 127 18.00 18.67 17.18
C VAL A 127 17.59 17.69 18.28
N ILE A 128 17.45 18.18 19.51
CA ILE A 128 17.02 17.35 20.65
C ILE A 128 15.56 16.88 20.45
N GLN A 129 14.66 17.77 20.02
CA GLN A 129 13.24 17.45 19.83
C GLN A 129 12.98 16.45 18.68
N SER A 130 13.82 16.46 17.65
CA SER A 130 13.70 15.52 16.53
C SER A 130 14.21 14.11 16.87
N ARG A 131 15.07 13.98 17.90
CA ARG A 131 15.52 12.68 18.45
C ARG A 131 14.39 11.96 19.19
N GLU A 132 13.61 12.68 20.00
CA GLU A 132 12.49 12.11 20.77
C GLU A 132 11.35 11.60 19.89
N ARG A 133 11.00 12.32 18.82
CA ARG A 133 9.95 11.89 17.88
C ARG A 133 10.29 10.58 17.16
N ARG A 134 11.57 10.32 16.89
CA ARG A 134 12.03 9.05 16.29
C ARG A 134 11.92 7.89 17.27
N GLN A 135 12.13 8.12 18.57
CA GLN A 135 11.95 7.11 19.62
C GLN A 135 10.45 6.77 19.85
N LEU A 136 9.57 7.76 19.70
CA LEU A 136 8.12 7.55 19.74
C LEU A 136 7.61 6.75 18.53
N ALA A 137 8.19 6.96 17.35
CA ALA A 137 7.83 6.24 16.12
C ALA A 137 8.32 4.78 16.09
N SER A 138 9.33 4.42 16.89
CA SER A 138 9.82 3.03 17.04
C SER A 138 9.02 2.18 18.03
N ARG A 139 8.00 2.74 18.71
CA ARG A 139 7.05 1.95 19.51
C ARG A 139 6.06 1.27 18.57
N GLN A 140 6.28 -0.02 18.34
CA GLN A 140 5.39 -0.89 17.58
C GLN A 140 3.98 -0.89 18.21
N PRO A 141 2.89 -0.66 17.46
CA PRO A 141 1.55 -0.93 17.97
C PRO A 141 1.38 -2.44 18.20
N ALA A 142 0.57 -2.78 19.21
CA ALA A 142 0.33 -4.14 19.66
C ALA A 142 -0.14 -5.07 18.53
N PRO A 143 0.18 -6.38 18.58
CA PRO A 143 -0.35 -7.36 17.65
C PRO A 143 -1.88 -7.44 17.80
N LEU A 144 -2.61 -7.21 16.71
CA LEU A 144 -4.02 -7.56 16.61
C LEU A 144 -4.13 -9.05 16.31
N ASP A 145 -4.21 -9.84 17.39
CA ASP A 145 -4.49 -11.26 17.29
C ASP A 145 -6.00 -11.57 17.32
N SER A 146 -6.35 -12.62 16.57
CA SER A 146 -7.47 -13.52 16.82
C SER A 146 -8.89 -12.98 16.60
N LEU A 147 -9.26 -12.66 15.35
CA LEU A 147 -10.69 -12.55 14.99
C LEU A 147 -10.95 -12.81 13.50
N THR A 148 -10.79 -14.04 13.00
CA THR A 148 -11.12 -14.29 11.56
C THR A 148 -11.47 -15.73 11.18
N ILE A 149 -11.36 -16.71 12.06
CA ILE A 149 -11.64 -18.11 11.66
C ILE A 149 -13.15 -18.36 11.55
N GLY A 150 -13.97 -17.83 12.47
CA GLY A 150 -15.43 -18.04 12.46
C GLY A 150 -16.17 -17.31 11.34
N PHE A 151 -15.75 -16.08 11.00
CA PHE A 151 -16.39 -15.28 9.94
C PHE A 151 -16.21 -15.89 8.55
N SER A 152 -15.05 -16.52 8.30
CA SER A 152 -14.77 -17.20 7.03
C SER A 152 -15.68 -18.42 6.82
N ILE A 153 -15.92 -19.21 7.87
CA ILE A 153 -16.81 -20.38 7.80
C ILE A 153 -18.25 -19.96 7.51
N PHE A 154 -18.73 -18.89 8.18
CA PHE A 154 -20.07 -18.34 7.95
C PHE A 154 -20.26 -17.80 6.52
N MET A 155 -19.25 -17.10 5.99
CA MET A 155 -19.29 -16.58 4.62
C MET A 155 -19.28 -17.71 3.58
N PHE A 156 -18.50 -18.77 3.79
CA PHE A 156 -18.45 -19.91 2.89
C PHE A 156 -19.78 -20.66 2.84
N THR A 157 -20.38 -20.98 3.99
CA THR A 157 -21.67 -21.67 4.03
C THR A 157 -22.80 -20.83 3.44
N PHE A 158 -22.79 -19.51 3.65
CA PHE A 158 -23.73 -18.58 3.04
C PHE A 158 -23.61 -18.55 1.51
N ILE A 159 -22.38 -18.48 0.97
CA ILE A 159 -22.15 -18.44 -0.49
C ILE A 159 -22.58 -19.76 -1.15
N VAL A 160 -22.27 -20.91 -0.54
CA VAL A 160 -22.70 -22.22 -1.06
C VAL A 160 -24.21 -22.37 -1.01
N ALA A 161 -24.87 -21.92 0.06
CA ALA A 161 -26.33 -21.92 0.15
C ALA A 161 -26.98 -21.02 -0.91
N LEU A 162 -26.42 -19.83 -1.14
CA LEU A 162 -26.88 -18.91 -2.17
C LEU A 162 -26.67 -19.47 -3.58
N PHE A 163 -25.56 -20.17 -3.82
CA PHE A 163 -25.30 -20.88 -5.09
C PHE A 163 -26.32 -21.99 -5.35
N LEU A 164 -26.61 -22.83 -4.35
CA LEU A 164 -27.63 -23.87 -4.46
C LEU A 164 -29.01 -23.27 -4.72
N LEU A 165 -29.33 -22.17 -4.06
CA LEU A 165 -30.56 -21.42 -4.26
C LEU A 165 -30.63 -20.89 -5.71
N LEU A 166 -29.59 -20.22 -6.20
CA LEU A 166 -29.54 -19.74 -7.59
C LEU A 166 -29.62 -20.86 -8.63
N LEU A 167 -29.07 -22.05 -8.36
CA LEU A 167 -29.24 -23.21 -9.25
C LEU A 167 -30.68 -23.74 -9.26
N VAL A 168 -31.35 -23.77 -8.10
CA VAL A 168 -32.76 -24.18 -8.00
C VAL A 168 -33.65 -23.18 -8.73
N PHE A 169 -33.46 -21.88 -8.50
CA PHE A 169 -34.23 -20.83 -9.18
C PHE A 169 -33.87 -20.68 -10.67
N GLY A 170 -32.62 -20.91 -11.05
CA GLY A 170 -32.18 -20.90 -12.45
C GLY A 170 -32.76 -22.04 -13.30
N LYS A 171 -33.23 -23.13 -12.67
CA LYS A 171 -34.01 -24.19 -13.34
C LYS A 171 -35.52 -23.90 -13.42
N LEU A 172 -36.00 -22.86 -12.74
CA LEU A 172 -37.43 -22.48 -12.64
C LEU A 172 -37.82 -21.34 -13.58
N VAL A 173 -36.87 -20.71 -14.28
CA VAL A 173 -37.13 -19.70 -15.31
C VAL A 173 -36.81 -20.33 -16.66
N PRO A 174 -37.82 -20.69 -17.48
CA PRO A 174 -37.62 -21.17 -18.84
C PRO A 174 -37.10 -20.08 -19.79
#